data_AF-A0A963MEC3-F1
#
_entry.id   AF-A0A963MEC3-F1
#
_cell.length_a   1.000
_cell.length_b   1.000
_cell.length_c   1.000
_cell.angle_alpha   90.00
_cell.angle_beta   90.00
_cell.angle_gamma   90.00
#
_symmetry.space_group_name_H-M   'P 1'
#
loop_
_entity.id
_entity.type
_entity.pdbx_description
1 polymer ?
#
loop_
_entity_poly.entity_id
_entity_poly.type
_entity_poly.pdbx_seq_one_letter_code
_entity_poly.pdbx_strand_id
1 'polypeptide(L)'
;MVRFISPDPFKDRRQLLEGRRLQRTDAETLQKFPFRNLFIDGNDEAIYKILFNFFKAVENKWPSAWNELQRKGNLLPKSNAFKALMKFLKSDVYLKLVGNNIGDIPSLEDFSDIFRDIDLEDKDFTTRNFAPGSGGQSAFYKLLTGQLSKEDFFEDQS
;
A
#
# COMPACT_ATOMS: atom_id res chain seq x y z
N MET A 1 -0.76 2.85 -7.67
CA MET A 1 -1.24 4.24 -7.76
C MET A 1 -2.51 4.38 -8.60
N VAL A 2 -2.48 4.17 -9.92
CA VAL A 2 -3.66 4.31 -10.80
C VAL A 2 -4.92 3.58 -10.29
N ARG A 3 -4.75 2.39 -9.69
CA ARG A 3 -5.83 1.60 -9.07
C ARG A 3 -6.54 2.28 -7.88
N PHE A 4 -6.01 3.37 -7.34
CA PHE A 4 -6.66 4.18 -6.30
C PHE A 4 -7.50 5.32 -6.89
N ILE A 5 -7.32 5.65 -8.16
CA ILE A 5 -7.83 6.88 -8.77
C ILE A 5 -8.90 6.57 -9.83
N SER A 6 -8.68 5.54 -10.65
CA SER A 6 -9.47 5.37 -11.86
C SER A 6 -9.97 3.92 -12.06
N PRO A 7 -11.27 3.73 -12.30
CA PRO A 7 -11.82 2.46 -12.79
C PRO A 7 -11.44 2.19 -14.25
N ASP A 8 -11.30 3.24 -15.06
CA ASP A 8 -10.92 3.15 -16.48
C ASP A 8 -9.87 4.21 -16.82
N PRO A 9 -8.57 3.88 -16.61
CA PRO A 9 -7.48 4.83 -16.82
C PRO A 9 -7.35 5.28 -18.28
N PHE A 10 -7.76 4.44 -19.24
CA PHE A 10 -7.68 4.78 -20.66
C PHE A 10 -8.72 5.83 -21.03
N LYS A 11 -9.96 5.67 -20.53
CA LYS A 11 -11.04 6.65 -20.72
C LYS A 11 -10.72 7.97 -20.02
N ASP A 12 -10.29 7.93 -18.76
CA ASP A 12 -9.94 9.15 -18.01
C ASP A 12 -8.78 9.89 -18.70
N ARG A 13 -7.72 9.18 -19.12
CA ARG A 13 -6.61 9.77 -19.88
C ARG A 13 -7.10 10.45 -21.17
N ARG A 14 -7.97 9.78 -21.94
CA ARG A 14 -8.50 10.35 -23.18
C ARG A 14 -9.26 11.64 -22.92
N GLN A 15 -10.14 11.66 -21.91
CA GLN A 15 -10.88 12.86 -21.54
C GLN A 15 -9.96 14.02 -21.15
N LEU A 16 -8.94 13.75 -20.34
CA LEU A 16 -7.96 14.75 -19.94
C LEU A 16 -7.16 15.30 -21.13
N LEU A 17 -6.75 14.44 -22.07
CA LEU A 17 -6.06 14.86 -23.30
C LEU A 17 -6.96 15.69 -24.24
N GLU A 18 -8.27 15.43 -24.23
CA GLU A 18 -9.27 16.24 -24.92
C GLU A 18 -9.63 17.54 -24.16
N GLY A 19 -8.95 17.83 -23.05
CA GLY A 19 -9.19 19.03 -22.23
C GLY A 19 -10.48 18.98 -21.40
N ARG A 20 -11.14 17.82 -21.32
CA ARG A 20 -12.35 17.65 -20.51
C ARG A 20 -12.00 17.47 -19.04
N ARG A 21 -12.86 17.99 -18.16
CA ARG A 21 -12.76 17.77 -16.71
C ARG A 21 -13.44 16.47 -16.32
N LEU A 22 -12.75 15.68 -15.49
CA LEU A 22 -13.35 14.53 -14.82
C LEU A 22 -14.35 15.03 -13.76
N GLN A 23 -15.42 14.26 -13.55
CA GLN A 23 -16.45 14.58 -12.55
C GLN A 23 -16.22 13.79 -11.27
N ARG A 24 -16.47 14.43 -10.12
CA ARG A 24 -16.44 13.75 -8.81
C ARG A 24 -17.37 12.54 -8.81
N THR A 25 -16.97 11.53 -8.08
CA THR A 25 -17.68 10.25 -8.00
C THR A 25 -18.42 10.10 -6.67
N ASP A 26 -19.35 9.16 -6.65
CA ASP A 26 -20.10 8.74 -5.45
C ASP A 26 -19.25 7.96 -4.43
N ALA A 27 -19.81 7.79 -3.24
CA ALA A 27 -19.18 7.06 -2.15
C ALA A 27 -18.90 5.59 -2.51
N GLU A 28 -19.77 4.93 -3.27
CA GLU A 28 -19.56 3.52 -3.67
C GLU A 28 -18.29 3.35 -4.53
N THR A 29 -18.08 4.26 -5.47
CA THR A 29 -16.89 4.28 -6.29
C THR A 29 -15.66 4.67 -5.46
N LEU A 30 -15.79 5.57 -4.49
CA LEU A 30 -14.69 5.92 -3.58
C LEU A 30 -14.23 4.75 -2.71
N GLN A 31 -15.13 3.83 -2.33
CA GLN A 31 -14.72 2.58 -1.66
C GLN A 31 -13.78 1.73 -2.54
N LYS A 32 -13.91 1.83 -3.87
CA LYS A 32 -13.06 1.10 -4.83
C LYS A 32 -11.88 1.93 -5.31
N PHE A 33 -11.99 3.27 -5.32
CA PHE A 33 -11.01 4.22 -5.85
C PHE A 33 -10.90 5.44 -4.92
N PRO A 34 -10.31 5.26 -3.72
CA PRO A 34 -10.39 6.26 -2.65
C PRO A 34 -9.70 7.60 -2.95
N PHE A 35 -8.76 7.62 -3.89
CA PHE A 35 -8.06 8.86 -4.27
C PHE A 35 -8.66 9.53 -5.50
N ARG A 36 -9.78 9.02 -6.03
CA ARG A 36 -10.40 9.57 -7.25
C ARG A 36 -10.76 11.03 -7.08
N ASN A 37 -11.50 11.38 -6.04
CA ASN A 37 -11.92 12.77 -5.84
C ASN A 37 -10.72 13.67 -5.50
N LEU A 38 -9.75 13.20 -4.69
CA LEU A 38 -8.51 13.95 -4.44
C LEU A 38 -7.77 14.30 -5.74
N PHE A 39 -7.65 13.35 -6.65
CA PHE A 39 -7.01 13.56 -7.96
C PHE A 39 -7.80 14.53 -8.84
N ILE A 40 -9.13 14.39 -8.89
CA ILE A 40 -10.01 15.27 -9.68
C ILE A 40 -9.97 16.71 -9.15
N ASP A 41 -9.91 16.86 -7.83
CA ASP A 41 -9.87 18.14 -7.14
C ASP A 41 -8.44 18.77 -7.18
N GLY A 42 -7.46 18.10 -7.81
CA GLY A 42 -6.08 18.58 -7.92
C GLY A 42 -5.27 18.55 -6.62
N ASN A 43 -5.75 17.80 -5.62
CA ASN A 43 -5.15 17.71 -4.30
C ASN A 43 -4.05 16.63 -4.24
N ASP A 44 -3.04 16.78 -5.08
CA ASP A 44 -1.89 15.87 -5.15
C ASP A 44 -1.08 15.88 -3.84
N GLU A 45 -1.11 16.99 -3.10
CA GLU A 45 -0.45 17.10 -1.79
C GLU A 45 -1.07 16.15 -0.76
N ALA A 46 -2.40 16.04 -0.69
CA ALA A 46 -3.06 15.10 0.21
C ALA A 46 -2.71 13.66 -0.13
N ILE A 47 -2.74 13.31 -1.42
CA ILE A 47 -2.33 12.00 -1.92
C ILE A 47 -0.88 11.69 -1.52
N TYR A 48 0.03 12.65 -1.71
CA TYR A 48 1.42 12.52 -1.31
C TYR A 48 1.55 12.29 0.19
N LYS A 49 0.88 13.09 1.03
CA LYS A 49 0.93 12.95 2.49
C LYS A 49 0.42 11.60 2.97
N ILE A 50 -0.67 11.08 2.40
CA ILE A 50 -1.19 9.74 2.73
C ILE A 50 -0.13 8.67 2.44
N LEU A 51 0.46 8.69 1.25
CA LEU A 51 1.50 7.74 0.87
C LEU A 51 2.75 7.91 1.72
N PHE A 52 3.16 9.15 1.97
CA PHE A 52 4.34 9.48 2.77
C PHE A 52 4.19 8.95 4.21
N ASN A 53 3.09 9.28 4.89
CA ASN A 53 2.83 8.81 6.26
C ASN A 53 2.80 7.28 6.32
N PHE A 54 2.14 6.62 5.37
CA PHE A 54 2.08 5.16 5.30
C PHE A 54 3.47 4.52 5.14
N PHE A 55 4.27 4.97 4.16
CA PHE A 55 5.60 4.40 3.95
C PHE A 55 6.61 4.81 5.02
N LYS A 56 6.42 5.96 5.68
CA LYS A 56 7.21 6.35 6.84
C LYS A 56 6.91 5.44 8.04
N ALA A 57 5.66 5.00 8.23
CA ALA A 57 5.33 3.99 9.23
C ALA A 57 5.98 2.62 8.92
N VAL A 58 6.01 2.21 7.65
CA VAL A 58 6.73 1.00 7.21
C VAL A 58 8.23 1.10 7.51
N GLU A 59 8.86 2.22 7.17
CA GLU A 59 10.28 2.48 7.46
C GLU A 59 10.54 2.45 8.97
N ASN A 60 9.69 3.07 9.78
CA ASN A 60 9.85 3.10 11.23
C ASN A 60 9.70 1.70 11.86
N LYS A 61 8.83 0.85 11.31
CA LYS A 61 8.64 -0.53 11.80
C LYS A 61 9.81 -1.44 11.41
N TRP A 62 10.35 -1.28 10.20
CA TRP A 62 11.43 -2.14 9.66
C TRP A 62 12.58 -1.30 9.08
N PRO A 63 13.34 -0.57 9.91
CA PRO A 63 14.31 0.43 9.45
C PRO A 63 15.52 -0.18 8.73
N SER A 64 15.99 -1.35 9.16
CA SER A 64 17.13 -2.03 8.53
C SER A 64 16.72 -2.61 7.18
N ALA A 65 15.58 -3.30 7.11
CA ALA A 65 15.05 -3.82 5.86
C ALA A 65 14.67 -2.70 4.88
N TRP A 66 14.26 -1.53 5.36
CA TRP A 66 13.96 -0.39 4.49
C TRP A 66 15.21 0.31 3.96
N ASN A 67 16.18 0.62 4.83
CA ASN A 67 17.32 1.48 4.49
C ASN A 67 18.53 0.72 3.92
N GLU A 68 18.69 -0.57 4.19
CA GLU A 68 19.82 -1.37 3.70
C GLU A 68 19.60 -1.82 2.24
N LEU A 69 19.70 -0.86 1.31
CA LEU A 69 19.52 -1.11 -0.12
C LEU A 69 20.55 -2.09 -0.70
N GLN A 70 21.72 -2.19 -0.08
CA GLN A 70 22.82 -3.07 -0.52
C GLN A 70 22.73 -4.49 0.06
N ARG A 71 21.81 -4.76 1.00
CA ARG A 71 21.65 -6.09 1.58
C ARG A 71 21.20 -7.07 0.50
N LYS A 72 22.10 -8.00 0.14
CA LYS A 72 21.83 -9.02 -0.87
C LYS A 72 20.61 -9.85 -0.44
N GLY A 73 19.62 -9.89 -1.32
CA GLY A 73 18.37 -10.60 -1.05
C GLY A 73 17.35 -9.81 -0.22
N ASN A 74 17.53 -8.52 0.05
CA ASN A 74 16.50 -7.71 0.69
C ASN A 74 15.23 -7.60 -0.19
N LEU A 75 14.05 -7.75 0.40
CA LEU A 75 12.76 -7.68 -0.30
C LEU A 75 12.13 -6.28 -0.23
N LEU A 76 12.16 -5.62 0.93
CA LEU A 76 11.36 -4.43 1.21
C LEU A 76 11.59 -3.26 0.23
N PRO A 77 12.83 -2.96 -0.22
CA PRO A 77 13.06 -1.89 -1.19
C PRO A 77 12.74 -2.30 -2.64
N LYS A 78 12.24 -3.52 -2.89
CA LYS A 78 11.93 -4.03 -4.23
C LYS A 78 10.48 -3.82 -4.62
N SER A 79 10.24 -3.80 -5.92
CA SER A 79 8.91 -3.55 -6.52
C SER A 79 7.82 -4.52 -6.07
N ASN A 80 8.16 -5.75 -5.66
CA ASN A 80 7.18 -6.73 -5.17
C ASN A 80 6.64 -6.34 -3.79
N ALA A 81 7.51 -5.95 -2.85
CA ALA A 81 7.08 -5.46 -1.54
C ALA A 81 6.24 -4.20 -1.67
N PHE A 82 6.69 -3.25 -2.51
CA PHE A 82 5.93 -2.05 -2.82
C PHE A 82 4.52 -2.37 -3.33
N LYS A 83 4.35 -3.33 -4.25
CA LYS A 83 3.03 -3.74 -4.77
C LYS A 83 2.15 -4.36 -3.68
N ALA A 84 2.72 -5.19 -2.80
CA ALA A 84 1.97 -5.79 -1.67
C ALA A 84 1.51 -4.71 -0.68
N LEU A 85 2.41 -3.80 -0.29
CA LEU A 85 2.14 -2.68 0.59
C LEU A 85 1.08 -1.72 0.01
N MET A 86 1.18 -1.39 -1.29
CA MET A 86 0.15 -0.58 -1.96
C MET A 86 -1.20 -1.28 -2.03
N LYS A 87 -1.23 -2.61 -2.15
CA LYS A 87 -2.48 -3.39 -2.10
C LYS A 87 -3.06 -3.34 -0.68
N PHE A 88 -2.24 -3.58 0.33
CA PHE A 88 -2.60 -3.53 1.74
C PHE A 88 -3.16 -2.16 2.14
N LEU A 89 -2.47 -1.08 1.75
CA LEU A 89 -2.95 0.30 1.96
C LEU A 89 -4.37 0.48 1.38
N LYS A 90 -4.60 0.02 0.15
CA LYS A 90 -5.88 0.20 -0.54
C LYS A 90 -7.00 -0.61 0.10
N SER A 91 -6.74 -1.88 0.33
CA SER A 91 -7.76 -2.90 0.58
C SER A 91 -8.09 -3.06 2.05
N ASP A 92 -7.13 -2.80 2.93
CA ASP A 92 -7.22 -3.22 4.34
C ASP A 92 -7.01 -2.06 5.32
N VAL A 93 -6.24 -1.04 4.93
CA VAL A 93 -5.80 0.02 5.86
C VAL A 93 -6.56 1.34 5.67
N TYR A 94 -6.47 1.96 4.49
CA TYR A 94 -6.89 3.35 4.32
C TYR A 94 -8.36 3.56 4.65
N LEU A 95 -9.25 2.74 4.07
CA LEU A 95 -10.70 2.83 4.30
C LEU A 95 -11.09 2.53 5.76
N LYS A 96 -10.32 1.68 6.44
CA LYS A 96 -10.53 1.38 7.87
C LYS A 96 -10.21 2.60 8.74
N LEU A 97 -9.16 3.35 8.40
CA LEU A 97 -8.76 4.54 9.15
C LEU A 97 -9.70 5.74 8.91
N VAL A 98 -10.08 5.99 7.66
CA VAL A 98 -10.90 7.17 7.32
C VAL A 98 -12.40 6.94 7.42
N GLY A 99 -12.86 5.69 7.39
CA GLY A 99 -14.28 5.33 7.41
C GLY A 99 -15.07 6.04 6.31
N ASN A 100 -16.04 6.87 6.71
CA ASN A 100 -16.88 7.64 5.78
C ASN A 100 -16.20 8.92 5.26
N ASN A 101 -15.08 9.34 5.83
CA ASN A 101 -14.38 10.57 5.45
C ASN A 101 -13.33 10.30 4.36
N ILE A 102 -13.74 9.63 3.28
CA ILE A 102 -12.81 9.26 2.20
C ILE A 102 -12.22 10.53 1.56
N GLY A 103 -10.93 10.74 1.77
CA GLY A 103 -10.20 11.93 1.34
C GLY A 103 -9.36 12.53 2.47
N ASP A 104 -9.66 12.18 3.73
CA ASP A 104 -8.87 12.56 4.89
C ASP A 104 -7.46 11.95 4.83
N ILE A 105 -6.53 12.59 5.54
CA ILE A 105 -5.12 12.20 5.59
C ILE A 105 -4.86 11.58 6.97
N PRO A 106 -4.77 10.23 7.08
CA PRO A 106 -4.35 9.61 8.33
C PRO A 106 -2.95 10.05 8.73
N SER A 107 -2.72 10.17 10.03
CA SER A 107 -1.43 10.55 10.62
C SER A 107 -0.39 9.43 10.49
N LEU A 108 0.86 9.75 10.82
CA LEU A 108 1.92 8.74 10.91
C LEU A 108 1.62 7.73 12.02
N GLU A 109 1.08 8.20 13.13
CA GLU A 109 0.69 7.42 14.30
C GLU A 109 -0.43 6.43 13.94
N ASP A 110 -1.46 6.88 13.23
CA ASP A 110 -2.56 6.02 12.76
C ASP A 110 -2.05 4.83 11.95
N PHE A 111 -1.10 5.07 11.05
CA PHE A 111 -0.47 4.00 10.27
C PHE A 111 0.47 3.15 11.11
N SER A 112 1.24 3.75 12.03
CA SER A 112 2.17 3.02 12.91
C SER A 112 1.44 2.02 13.80
N ASP A 113 0.23 2.36 14.25
CA ASP A 113 -0.61 1.47 15.05
C ASP A 113 -1.05 0.22 14.27
N ILE A 114 -1.29 0.34 12.96
CA ILE A 114 -1.62 -0.81 12.10
C ILE A 114 -0.45 -1.79 12.00
N PHE A 115 0.78 -1.30 11.96
CA PHE A 115 1.98 -2.15 11.87
C PHE A 115 2.43 -2.73 13.22
N ARG A 116 1.88 -2.23 14.34
CA ARG A 116 2.29 -2.66 15.69
C ARG A 116 2.09 -4.16 15.89
N ASP A 117 0.94 -4.67 15.48
CA ASP A 117 0.52 -6.06 15.69
C ASP A 117 1.05 -7.04 14.63
N ILE A 118 1.79 -6.54 13.63
CA ILE A 118 2.40 -7.39 12.62
C ILE A 118 3.70 -7.98 13.19
N ASP A 119 3.69 -9.29 13.41
CA ASP A 119 4.85 -10.08 13.82
C ASP A 119 5.74 -10.38 12.61
N LEU A 120 6.46 -9.36 12.15
CA LEU A 120 7.58 -9.49 11.22
C LEU A 120 8.71 -8.61 11.72
N GLU A 121 9.94 -9.09 11.57
CA GLU A 121 11.17 -8.40 11.92
C GLU A 121 11.98 -8.05 10.66
N ASP A 122 12.90 -7.09 10.76
CA ASP A 122 13.81 -6.71 9.66
C ASP A 122 14.53 -7.89 9.01
N LYS A 123 14.89 -8.91 9.82
CA LYS A 123 15.61 -10.09 9.33
C LYS A 123 14.75 -10.97 8.42
N ASP A 124 13.42 -10.92 8.55
CA ASP A 124 12.48 -11.78 7.84
C ASP A 124 12.35 -11.39 6.35
N PHE A 125 12.67 -10.13 6.01
CA PHE A 125 12.60 -9.59 4.64
C PHE A 125 13.75 -10.05 3.74
N THR A 126 13.72 -11.33 3.35
CA THR A 126 14.70 -11.91 2.41
C THR A 126 14.04 -12.49 1.17
N THR A 127 14.76 -12.58 0.06
CA THR A 127 14.30 -13.24 -1.18
C THR A 127 14.25 -14.76 -1.06
N ARG A 128 14.85 -15.33 -0.01
CA ARG A 128 14.69 -16.74 0.34
C ARG A 128 13.29 -16.97 0.88
N ASN A 129 12.88 -16.15 1.84
CA ASN A 129 11.56 -16.22 2.45
C ASN A 129 10.49 -15.78 1.45
N PHE A 130 10.75 -14.69 0.73
CA PHE A 130 9.82 -14.11 -0.24
C PHE A 130 10.39 -14.24 -1.65
N ALA A 131 10.08 -15.35 -2.30
CA ALA A 131 10.52 -15.61 -3.67
C ALA A 131 10.15 -14.46 -4.63
N PRO A 132 11.05 -14.06 -5.54
CA PRO A 132 10.73 -13.06 -6.55
C PRO A 132 9.50 -13.46 -7.39
N GLY A 133 8.59 -12.52 -7.61
CA GLY A 133 7.42 -12.71 -8.47
C GLY A 133 6.10 -12.60 -7.71
N SER A 134 5.02 -13.09 -8.32
CA SER A 134 3.66 -13.01 -7.78
C SER A 134 3.48 -13.83 -6.50
N GLY A 135 4.20 -14.95 -6.36
CA GLY A 135 4.16 -15.81 -5.18
C GLY A 135 4.60 -15.08 -3.91
N GLY A 136 5.81 -14.51 -3.89
CA GLY A 136 6.32 -13.76 -2.74
C GLY A 136 5.51 -12.50 -2.44
N GLN A 137 4.99 -11.81 -3.47
CA GLN A 137 4.06 -10.69 -3.26
C GLN A 137 2.78 -11.15 -2.54
N SER A 138 2.21 -12.29 -2.93
CA SER A 138 0.98 -12.85 -2.33
C SER A 138 1.23 -13.28 -0.89
N ALA A 139 2.31 -14.01 -0.63
CA ALA A 139 2.70 -14.44 0.71
C ALA A 139 2.91 -13.25 1.65
N PHE A 140 3.63 -12.22 1.20
CA PHE A 140 3.84 -11.03 2.00
C PHE A 140 2.52 -10.30 2.31
N TYR A 141 1.63 -10.19 1.34
CA TYR A 141 0.29 -9.62 1.56
C TYR A 141 -0.54 -10.42 2.58
N LYS A 142 -0.45 -11.76 2.57
CA LYS A 142 -1.15 -12.61 3.53
C LYS A 142 -0.63 -12.42 4.97
N LEU A 143 0.68 -12.28 5.14
CA LEU A 143 1.27 -11.96 6.44
C LEU A 143 0.84 -10.57 6.93
N LEU A 144 0.86 -9.55 6.05
CA LEU A 144 0.39 -8.19 6.39
C LEU A 144 -1.07 -8.16 6.86
N THR A 145 -1.91 -9.04 6.30
CA THR A 145 -3.35 -9.13 6.62
C THR A 145 -3.67 -10.11 7.74
N GLY A 146 -2.67 -10.81 8.29
CA GLY A 146 -2.88 -11.87 9.29
C GLY A 146 -3.56 -13.14 8.74
N GLN A 147 -3.70 -13.27 7.41
CA GLN A 147 -4.23 -14.49 6.76
C GLN A 147 -3.24 -15.66 6.83
N LEU A 148 -1.98 -15.38 7.13
CA LEU A 148 -0.91 -16.33 7.33
C LEU A 148 -0.11 -15.86 8.55
N SER A 149 0.15 -16.74 9.50
CA SER A 149 1.02 -16.43 10.65
C SER A 149 2.49 -16.53 10.26
N LYS A 150 3.37 -15.95 11.09
CA LYS A 150 4.82 -16.05 10.89
C LYS A 150 5.26 -17.50 11.05
N GLU A 151 4.72 -18.21 12.03
CA GLU A 151 5.02 -19.61 12.32
C GLU A 151 4.67 -20.51 11.13
N ASP A 152 3.42 -20.47 10.66
CA ASP A 152 2.93 -21.30 9.55
C ASP A 152 3.76 -21.05 8.28
N PHE A 153 4.10 -19.79 8.02
CA PHE A 153 4.85 -19.41 6.82
C PHE A 153 6.25 -20.01 6.79
N PHE A 154 6.94 -20.08 7.94
CA PHE A 154 8.31 -20.56 8.00
C PHE A 154 8.42 -22.09 8.17
N GLU A 155 7.40 -22.73 8.75
CA GLU A 155 7.30 -24.20 8.78
C GLU A 155 7.18 -24.77 7.35
N ASP A 156 6.34 -24.18 6.49
CA ASP A 156 6.15 -24.61 5.09
C ASP A 156 7.41 -24.48 4.21
N GLN A 157 8.46 -23.78 4.68
CA GLN A 157 9.71 -23.52 3.96
C GLN A 157 10.89 -24.39 4.45
N SER A 158 10.68 -25.22 5.48
CA SER A 158 11.68 -26.07 6.14
C SER A 158 11.71 -27.48 5.55
#